data_AF-A0A971RUE8-F1
#
_entry.id   AF-A0A971RUE8-F1
#
_cell.length_a   1.000
_cell.length_b   1.000
_cell.length_c   1.000
_cell.angle_alpha   90.00
_cell.angle_beta   90.00
_cell.angle_gamma   90.00
#
_symmetry.space_group_name_H-M   'P 1'
#
loop_
_entity.id
_entity.type
_entity.pdbx_description
1 polymer ?
#
loop_
_entity_poly.entity_id
_entity_poly.type
_entity_poly.pdbx_seq_one_letter_code
_entity_poly.pdbx_strand_id
1 'polypeptide(L)'
;MAGLDHAAAALRGLLGAAGFIRRDRARRALFVSDYPRRLDGAGITELERALALRGWRAAHEGGLALLDLDFSGYAAFFEGLATQREDRLPLGYAGLLRVYARHQNAFTPAMLETARAAVLAWDAGEHGALLDLAGAQLALALRRKEPPPGFIPRLLAAACDNRKESPAC
;
A
#
# COMPACT_ATOMS: atom_id res chain seq x y z
N MET A 1 -7.05 -5.90 11.98
CA MET A 1 -6.54 -5.95 10.60
C MET A 1 -5.96 -4.57 10.32
N ALA A 2 -4.68 -4.34 10.61
CA ALA A 2 -4.10 -3.00 10.77
C ALA A 2 -3.16 -2.67 9.62
N GLY A 3 -3.69 -2.61 8.39
CA GLY A 3 -2.87 -2.27 7.23
C GLY A 3 -2.75 -0.77 7.03
N LEU A 4 -3.73 -0.24 6.33
CA LEU A 4 -3.81 1.18 6.00
C LEU A 4 -4.77 1.95 6.93
N ASP A 5 -5.18 1.38 8.07
CA ASP A 5 -6.10 2.03 9.01
C ASP A 5 -5.46 3.24 9.70
N HIS A 6 -4.18 3.14 10.05
CA HIS A 6 -3.41 4.26 10.58
C HIS A 6 -3.29 5.39 9.55
N ALA A 7 -3.05 5.06 8.28
CA ALA A 7 -3.05 6.02 7.19
C ALA A 7 -4.43 6.69 7.04
N ALA A 8 -5.52 5.92 7.13
CA ALA A 8 -6.88 6.45 7.08
C ALA A 8 -7.17 7.42 8.22
N ALA A 9 -6.75 7.08 9.44
CA ALA A 9 -6.90 7.92 10.62
C ALA A 9 -6.09 9.23 10.50
N ALA A 10 -4.84 9.14 10.04
CA ALA A 10 -4.00 10.32 9.79
C ALA A 10 -4.62 11.26 8.75
N LEU A 11 -5.13 10.71 7.64
CA LEU A 11 -5.85 11.49 6.63
C LEU A 11 -7.11 12.15 7.20
N ARG A 12 -7.91 11.43 8.00
CA ARG A 12 -9.08 12.04 8.66
C ARG A 12 -8.70 13.16 9.61
N GLY A 13 -7.59 13.01 10.34
CA GLY A 13 -7.06 14.08 11.19
C GLY A 13 -6.64 15.32 10.41
N LEU A 14 -6.12 15.14 9.19
CA LEU A 14 -5.73 16.25 8.31
C LEU A 14 -6.95 16.94 7.67
N LEU A 15 -7.93 16.16 7.20
CA LEU A 15 -9.12 16.70 6.54
C LEU A 15 -10.13 17.27 7.54
N GLY A 16 -10.16 16.77 8.78
CA GLY A 16 -11.15 17.15 9.77
C GLY A 16 -12.58 16.92 9.26
N ALA A 17 -13.42 17.96 9.35
CA ALA A 17 -14.79 17.94 8.83
C ALA A 17 -14.90 18.22 7.32
N ALA A 18 -13.78 18.49 6.64
CA ALA A 18 -13.76 18.94 5.25
C ALA A 18 -14.03 17.82 4.22
N GLY A 19 -14.15 16.55 4.63
CA GLY A 19 -14.52 15.46 3.74
C GLY A 19 -14.41 14.09 4.38
N PHE A 20 -14.97 13.07 3.73
CA PHE A 20 -14.79 11.69 4.18
C PHE A 20 -13.45 11.11 3.72
N ILE A 21 -13.03 10.00 4.34
CA ILE A 21 -11.94 9.14 3.85
C ILE A 21 -12.45 7.71 3.76
N ARG A 22 -12.43 7.14 2.54
CA ARG A 22 -12.81 5.75 2.26
C ARG A 22 -11.80 5.09 1.34
N ARG A 23 -11.68 3.76 1.41
CA ARG A 23 -10.91 2.96 0.43
C ARG A 23 -11.45 3.19 -0.99
N ASP A 24 -10.57 3.32 -1.97
CA ASP A 24 -11.01 3.32 -3.36
C ASP A 24 -11.32 1.89 -3.81
N ARG A 25 -12.61 1.58 -4.01
CA ARG A 25 -13.02 0.26 -4.51
C ARG A 25 -12.57 0.00 -5.94
N ALA A 26 -12.38 1.07 -6.73
CA ALA A 26 -11.88 0.97 -8.09
C ALA A 26 -10.36 0.79 -8.16
N ARG A 27 -9.66 0.78 -7.01
CA ARG A 27 -8.20 0.57 -6.90
C ARG A 27 -7.35 1.57 -7.71
N ARG A 28 -7.89 2.75 -8.06
CA ARG A 28 -7.17 3.84 -8.75
C ARG A 28 -6.26 4.61 -7.80
N ALA A 29 -6.57 4.59 -6.50
CA ALA A 29 -5.77 5.15 -5.43
C ALA A 29 -5.95 4.33 -4.14
N LEU A 30 -5.24 4.67 -3.06
CA LEU A 30 -5.45 4.01 -1.77
C LEU A 30 -6.76 4.44 -1.11
N PHE A 31 -7.11 5.71 -1.28
CA PHE A 31 -8.29 6.33 -0.71
C PHE A 31 -9.00 7.28 -1.68
N VAL A 32 -10.25 7.59 -1.35
CA VAL A 32 -11.06 8.63 -1.98
C VAL A 32 -11.65 9.56 -0.92
N SER A 33 -11.83 10.82 -1.29
CA SER A 33 -12.45 11.87 -0.49
C SER A 33 -13.32 12.81 -1.33
N ASP A 34 -14.32 13.42 -0.72
CA ASP A 34 -15.19 14.44 -1.34
C ASP A 34 -14.81 15.89 -0.96
N TYR A 35 -13.66 16.12 -0.34
CA TYR A 35 -13.24 17.48 0.04
C TYR A 35 -13.25 18.52 -1.08
N PRO A 36 -13.01 18.18 -2.38
CA PRO A 36 -13.10 19.19 -3.44
C PRO A 36 -14.50 19.81 -3.60
N ARG A 37 -15.56 19.17 -3.06
CA ARG A 37 -16.93 19.70 -3.07
C ARG A 37 -17.28 20.54 -1.85
N ARG A 38 -16.41 20.55 -0.84
CA ARG A 38 -16.67 21.13 0.48
C ARG A 38 -15.76 22.32 0.79
N LEU A 39 -14.61 22.37 0.14
CA LEU A 39 -13.63 23.44 0.28
C LEU A 39 -13.67 24.36 -0.94
N ASP A 40 -13.28 25.61 -0.72
CA ASP A 40 -12.99 26.56 -1.79
C ASP A 40 -11.59 26.34 -2.37
N GLY A 41 -11.24 27.06 -3.44
CA GLY A 41 -9.94 26.88 -4.10
C GLY A 41 -8.73 27.11 -3.20
N ALA A 42 -8.83 28.07 -2.26
CA ALA A 42 -7.76 28.35 -1.30
C ALA A 42 -7.61 27.20 -0.29
N GLY A 43 -8.71 26.71 0.28
CA GLY A 43 -8.73 25.57 1.19
C GLY A 43 -8.24 24.28 0.54
N ILE A 44 -8.62 24.03 -0.72
CA ILE A 44 -8.10 22.90 -1.51
C ILE A 44 -6.58 23.00 -1.65
N THR A 45 -6.07 24.16 -2.06
CA THR A 45 -4.63 24.36 -2.28
C THR A 45 -3.81 24.14 -1.00
N GLU A 46 -4.29 24.65 0.13
CA GLU A 46 -3.61 24.50 1.41
C GLU A 46 -3.64 23.06 1.92
N LEU A 47 -4.79 22.38 1.78
CA LEU A 47 -4.92 20.96 2.14
C LEU A 47 -3.98 20.10 1.29
N GLU A 48 -3.89 20.34 -0.01
CA GLU A 48 -3.02 19.58 -0.92
C GLU A 48 -1.55 19.81 -0.66
N ARG A 49 -1.16 21.03 -0.28
CA ARG A 49 0.19 21.31 0.22
C ARG A 49 0.47 20.51 1.50
N ALA A 50 -0.48 20.49 2.44
CA ALA A 50 -0.32 19.75 3.69
C ALA A 50 -0.27 18.21 3.49
N LEU A 51 -0.98 17.70 2.48
CA LEU A 51 -0.91 16.31 2.01
C LEU A 51 0.46 16.00 1.40
N ALA A 52 0.94 16.84 0.47
CA ALA A 52 2.23 16.67 -0.19
C ALA A 52 3.40 16.64 0.80
N LEU A 53 3.38 17.51 1.83
CA LEU A 53 4.38 17.51 2.91
C LEU A 53 4.43 16.20 3.71
N ARG A 54 3.38 15.37 3.62
CA ARG A 54 3.28 14.06 4.29
C ARG A 54 3.40 12.89 3.31
N GLY A 55 3.87 13.14 2.09
CA GLY A 55 4.07 12.12 1.06
C GLY A 55 2.78 11.64 0.40
N TRP A 56 1.71 12.44 0.44
CA TRP A 56 0.44 12.15 -0.25
C TRP A 56 0.31 12.97 -1.52
N ARG A 57 -0.33 12.38 -2.53
CA ARG A 57 -0.76 13.03 -3.76
C ARG A 57 -2.27 12.95 -3.88
N ALA A 58 -2.86 14.03 -4.38
CA ALA A 58 -4.25 14.10 -4.75
C ALA A 58 -4.38 14.25 -6.26
N ALA A 59 -5.27 13.46 -6.86
CA ALA A 59 -5.76 13.67 -8.22
C ALA A 59 -7.27 13.87 -8.17
N HIS A 60 -7.84 14.72 -9.02
CA HIS A 60 -9.28 14.98 -9.02
C HIS A 60 -9.97 14.30 -10.18
N GLU A 61 -11.04 13.58 -9.88
CA GLU A 61 -11.86 12.90 -10.88
C GLU A 61 -13.33 12.91 -10.44
N GLY A 62 -14.23 13.40 -11.28
CA GLY A 62 -15.68 13.39 -10.99
C GLY A 62 -16.07 14.16 -9.71
N GLY A 63 -15.30 15.19 -9.33
CA GLY A 63 -15.50 15.94 -8.10
C GLY A 63 -15.15 15.16 -6.83
N LEU A 64 -14.34 14.10 -6.94
CA LEU A 64 -13.70 13.42 -5.82
C LEU A 64 -12.19 13.60 -5.92
N ALA A 65 -11.52 13.58 -4.77
CA ALA A 65 -10.08 13.47 -4.69
C ALA A 65 -9.69 11.99 -4.52
N LEU A 66 -8.84 11.51 -5.41
CA LEU A 66 -8.15 10.24 -5.33
C LEU A 66 -6.83 10.47 -4.59
N LEU A 67 -6.67 9.83 -3.43
CA LEU A 67 -5.54 10.03 -2.52
C LEU A 67 -4.63 8.80 -2.53
N ASP A 68 -3.39 9.02 -2.93
CA ASP A 68 -2.36 7.98 -3.03
C ASP A 68 -1.05 8.47 -2.41
N LEU A 69 -0.18 7.55 -2.03
CA LEU A 69 1.16 7.90 -1.59
C LEU A 69 2.04 8.26 -2.80
N ASP A 70 2.94 9.20 -2.60
CA ASP A 70 4.06 9.38 -3.53
C ASP A 70 5.18 8.37 -3.25
N PHE A 71 6.26 8.48 -4.02
CA PHE A 71 7.40 7.58 -3.87
C PHE A 71 8.00 7.59 -2.46
N SER A 72 8.19 8.76 -1.85
CA SER A 72 8.68 8.86 -0.47
C SER A 72 7.70 8.31 0.55
N GLY A 73 6.40 8.55 0.34
CA GLY A 73 5.33 8.03 1.19
C GLY A 73 5.27 6.51 1.16
N TYR A 74 5.38 5.89 -0.02
CA TYR A 74 5.47 4.44 -0.16
C TYR A 74 6.75 3.89 0.49
N ALA A 75 7.91 4.52 0.27
CA ALA A 75 9.16 4.08 0.89
C ALA A 75 9.05 4.07 2.42
N ALA A 76 8.60 5.17 3.02
CA ALA A 76 8.38 5.28 4.46
C ALA A 76 7.35 4.27 4.98
N PHE A 77 6.27 4.06 4.22
CA PHE A 77 5.26 3.05 4.56
C PHE A 77 5.88 1.64 4.63
N PHE A 78 6.66 1.23 3.62
CA PHE A 78 7.29 -0.09 3.58
C PHE A 78 8.37 -0.28 4.65
N GLU A 79 9.11 0.78 4.99
CA GLU A 79 10.09 0.76 6.08
C GLU A 79 9.42 0.62 7.45
N GLY A 80 8.23 1.21 7.63
CA GLY A 80 7.45 1.13 8.86
C GLY A 80 6.69 -0.18 9.08
N LEU A 81 6.70 -1.12 8.12
CA LEU A 81 5.99 -2.39 8.25
C LEU A 81 6.68 -3.32 9.27
N ALA A 82 5.92 -3.74 10.27
CA ALA A 82 6.37 -4.73 11.24
C ALA A 82 6.35 -6.15 10.61
N THR A 83 7.48 -6.84 10.68
CA THR A 83 7.59 -8.22 10.20
C THR A 83 6.95 -9.19 11.16
N GLN A 84 6.17 -10.13 10.64
CA GLN A 84 5.59 -11.24 11.38
C GLN A 84 6.59 -12.39 11.50
N ARG A 85 6.36 -13.26 12.47
CA ARG A 85 7.11 -14.50 12.61
C ARG A 85 6.76 -15.45 11.45
N GLU A 86 7.73 -16.25 10.98
CA GLU A 86 7.56 -17.14 9.83
C GLU A 86 6.39 -18.12 10.01
N ASP A 87 6.12 -18.58 11.24
CA ASP A 87 5.02 -19.50 11.55
C ASP A 87 3.62 -18.89 11.41
N ARG A 88 3.51 -17.55 11.38
CA ARG A 88 2.27 -16.79 11.17
C ARG A 88 2.07 -16.36 9.72
N LEU A 89 3.05 -16.59 8.84
CA LEU A 89 2.94 -16.20 7.44
C LEU A 89 1.95 -17.12 6.69
N PRO A 90 1.21 -16.59 5.71
CA PRO A 90 0.41 -17.39 4.80
C PRO A 90 1.25 -18.44 4.04
N LEU A 91 0.61 -19.54 3.64
CA LEU A 91 1.28 -20.60 2.88
C LEU A 91 1.93 -20.05 1.61
N GLY A 92 3.17 -20.50 1.33
CA GLY A 92 3.95 -20.09 0.15
C GLY A 92 4.79 -18.82 0.34
N TYR A 93 4.48 -17.98 1.33
CA TYR A 93 5.17 -16.70 1.54
C TYR A 93 6.63 -16.90 1.96
N ALA A 94 6.86 -17.81 2.90
CA ALA A 94 8.21 -18.14 3.37
C ALA A 94 9.13 -18.61 2.24
N GLY A 95 8.61 -19.45 1.34
CA GLY A 95 9.37 -19.92 0.17
C GLY A 95 9.74 -18.77 -0.76
N LEU A 96 8.78 -17.91 -1.09
CA LEU A 96 9.02 -16.78 -1.98
C LEU A 96 9.97 -15.74 -1.36
N LEU A 97 9.85 -15.47 -0.06
CA LEU A 97 10.78 -14.61 0.69
C LEU A 97 12.23 -15.10 0.59
N ARG A 98 12.47 -16.41 0.70
CA ARG A 98 13.81 -16.99 0.53
C ARG A 98 14.35 -16.81 -0.89
N VAL A 99 13.49 -16.84 -1.90
CA VAL A 99 13.92 -16.55 -3.28
C VAL A 99 14.29 -15.08 -3.42
N TYR A 100 13.44 -14.16 -2.96
CA TYR A 100 13.74 -12.73 -2.96
C TYR A 100 15.06 -12.39 -2.25
N ALA A 101 15.37 -13.06 -1.14
CA ALA A 101 16.61 -12.86 -0.40
C ALA A 101 17.89 -13.21 -1.19
N ARG A 102 17.78 -13.97 -2.29
CA ARG A 102 18.92 -14.33 -3.16
C ARG A 102 19.20 -13.29 -4.24
N HIS A 103 18.37 -12.25 -4.35
CA HIS A 103 18.48 -11.25 -5.39
C HIS A 103 18.61 -9.85 -4.80
N GLN A 104 19.46 -9.02 -5.40
CA GLN A 104 19.47 -7.59 -5.10
C GLN A 104 18.15 -6.99 -5.58
N ASN A 105 17.40 -6.40 -4.67
CA ASN A 105 16.11 -5.78 -4.97
C ASN A 105 16.23 -4.25 -5.01
N ALA A 106 15.24 -3.60 -5.63
CA ALA A 106 15.16 -2.15 -5.69
C ALA A 106 13.71 -1.67 -5.61
N PHE A 107 13.51 -0.44 -5.15
CA PHE A 107 12.24 0.25 -5.29
C PHE A 107 12.47 1.55 -6.06
N THR A 108 11.79 1.71 -7.20
CA THR A 108 11.97 2.86 -8.09
C THR A 108 10.63 3.53 -8.37
N PRO A 109 10.60 4.82 -8.79
CA PRO A 109 9.36 5.54 -9.10
C PRO A 109 8.50 4.88 -10.19
N ALA A 110 9.09 4.10 -11.09
CA ALA A 110 8.35 3.37 -12.12
C ALA A 110 7.47 2.25 -11.56
N MET A 111 7.66 1.86 -10.30
CA MET A 111 6.96 0.74 -9.66
C MET A 111 5.75 1.18 -8.83
N LEU A 112 5.37 2.47 -8.82
CA LEU A 112 4.30 2.99 -7.94
C LEU A 112 2.94 2.34 -8.18
N GLU A 113 2.59 2.05 -9.43
CA GLU A 113 1.33 1.37 -9.75
C GLU A 113 1.30 -0.05 -9.19
N THR A 114 2.40 -0.81 -9.38
CA THR A 114 2.57 -2.14 -8.81
C THR A 114 2.59 -2.12 -7.27
N ALA A 115 3.23 -1.10 -6.68
CA ALA A 115 3.27 -0.91 -5.24
C ALA A 115 1.87 -0.68 -4.67
N ARG A 116 1.05 0.18 -5.30
CA ARG A 116 -0.35 0.39 -4.94
C ARG A 116 -1.15 -0.90 -5.01
N ALA A 117 -1.04 -1.64 -6.11
CA ALA A 117 -1.74 -2.91 -6.28
C ALA A 117 -1.37 -3.92 -5.18
N ALA A 118 -0.08 -4.04 -4.86
CA ALA A 118 0.40 -4.94 -3.81
C ALA A 118 -0.09 -4.51 -2.41
N VAL A 119 -0.04 -3.21 -2.10
CA VAL A 119 -0.54 -2.66 -0.83
C VAL A 119 -2.04 -2.87 -0.67
N LEU A 120 -2.83 -2.69 -1.74
CA LEU A 120 -4.27 -2.93 -1.71
C LEU A 120 -4.60 -4.42 -1.52
N ALA A 121 -3.88 -5.32 -2.20
CA ALA A 121 -4.05 -6.77 -2.00
C ALA A 121 -3.68 -7.19 -0.57
N TRP A 122 -2.61 -6.62 -0.02
CA TRP A 122 -2.19 -6.85 1.35
C TRP A 122 -3.22 -6.33 2.38
N ASP A 123 -3.69 -5.09 2.23
CA ASP A 123 -4.69 -4.48 3.12
C ASP A 123 -6.03 -5.25 3.10
N ALA A 124 -6.41 -5.78 1.94
CA ALA A 124 -7.61 -6.60 1.77
C ALA A 124 -7.45 -8.05 2.29
N GLY A 125 -6.24 -8.46 2.69
CA GLY A 125 -5.96 -9.86 3.08
C GLY A 125 -6.04 -10.85 1.91
N GLU A 126 -5.92 -10.37 0.67
CA GLU A 126 -5.96 -11.17 -0.56
C GLU A 126 -4.61 -11.88 -0.77
N HIS A 127 -4.29 -12.81 0.13
CA HIS A 127 -2.96 -13.41 0.19
C HIS A 127 -2.54 -14.12 -1.10
N GLY A 128 -3.48 -14.76 -1.80
CA GLY A 128 -3.23 -15.39 -3.09
C GLY A 128 -2.88 -14.37 -4.17
N ALA A 129 -3.66 -13.29 -4.29
CA ALA A 129 -3.40 -12.23 -5.27
C ALA A 129 -2.04 -11.54 -5.03
N LEU A 130 -1.67 -11.30 -3.76
CA LEU A 130 -0.37 -10.76 -3.42
C LEU A 130 0.78 -11.74 -3.76
N LEU A 131 0.58 -13.04 -3.54
CA LEU A 131 1.57 -14.07 -3.88
C LEU A 131 1.76 -14.19 -5.39
N ASP A 132 0.67 -14.19 -6.16
CA ASP A 132 0.69 -14.26 -7.62
C ASP A 132 1.36 -13.03 -8.23
N LEU A 133 1.01 -11.83 -7.74
CA LEU A 133 1.67 -10.58 -8.13
C LEU A 133 3.18 -10.64 -7.83
N ALA A 134 3.54 -11.10 -6.63
CA ALA A 134 4.93 -11.22 -6.22
C ALA A 134 5.73 -12.20 -7.12
N GLY A 135 5.16 -13.37 -7.40
CA GLY A 135 5.76 -14.36 -8.29
C GLY A 135 5.92 -13.82 -9.72
N ALA A 136 4.89 -13.16 -10.26
CA ALA A 136 4.91 -12.59 -11.60
C ALA A 136 5.96 -11.48 -11.74
N GLN A 137 6.04 -10.56 -10.77
CA GLN A 137 7.03 -9.48 -10.78
C GLN A 137 8.45 -10.01 -10.65
N LEU A 138 8.68 -11.01 -9.80
CA LEU A 138 9.97 -11.67 -9.69
C LEU A 138 10.36 -12.33 -11.02
N ALA A 139 9.47 -13.13 -11.62
CA ALA A 139 9.74 -13.80 -12.89
C ALA A 139 10.04 -12.80 -14.02
N LEU A 140 9.30 -11.69 -14.07
CA LEU A 140 9.51 -10.63 -15.06
C LEU A 140 10.88 -9.95 -14.86
N ALA A 141 11.22 -9.56 -13.63
CA ALA A 141 12.49 -8.91 -13.30
C ALA A 141 13.69 -9.82 -13.66
N LEU A 142 13.62 -11.10 -13.31
CA LEU A 142 14.66 -12.07 -13.65
C LEU A 142 14.82 -12.26 -15.16
N ARG A 143 13.71 -12.32 -15.93
CA ARG A 143 13.76 -12.38 -17.40
C ARG A 143 14.40 -11.13 -18.01
N ARG A 144 14.14 -9.96 -17.43
CA ARG A 144 14.70 -8.67 -17.87
C ARG A 144 16.09 -8.38 -17.33
N LYS A 145 16.61 -9.23 -16.44
CA LYS A 145 17.86 -9.00 -15.68
C LYS A 145 17.84 -7.68 -14.89
N GLU A 146 16.66 -7.32 -14.40
CA GLU A 146 16.43 -6.14 -13.57
C GLU A 146 16.30 -6.55 -12.09
N PRO A 147 16.59 -5.65 -11.14
CA PRO A 147 16.30 -5.89 -9.73
C PRO A 147 14.80 -6.10 -9.50
N PRO A 148 14.37 -7.18 -8.80
CA PRO A 148 12.97 -7.35 -8.45
C PRO A 148 12.51 -6.28 -7.44
N PRO A 149 11.18 -6.03 -7.33
CA PRO A 149 10.67 -4.97 -6.49
C PRO A 149 10.90 -5.23 -4.99
N GLY A 150 11.64 -4.34 -4.33
CA GLY A 150 12.09 -4.47 -2.93
C GLY A 150 10.99 -4.27 -1.89
N PHE A 151 9.85 -3.70 -2.25
CA PHE A 151 8.70 -3.56 -1.35
C PHE A 151 7.91 -4.86 -1.16
N ILE A 152 7.97 -5.78 -2.13
CA ILE A 152 7.25 -7.06 -2.09
C ILE A 152 7.66 -7.90 -0.87
N PRO A 153 8.95 -8.16 -0.60
CA PRO A 153 9.33 -8.93 0.57
C PRO A 153 8.91 -8.26 1.89
N ARG A 154 8.85 -6.93 1.96
CA ARG A 154 8.34 -6.21 3.14
C ARG A 154 6.86 -6.50 3.39
N LEU A 155 6.04 -6.42 2.34
CA LEU A 155 4.61 -6.74 2.42
C LEU A 155 4.35 -8.20 2.76
N LEU A 156 5.06 -9.12 2.11
CA LEU A 156 4.94 -10.56 2.41
C LEU A 156 5.33 -10.85 3.86
N ALA A 157 6.43 -10.28 4.36
CA ALA A 157 6.86 -10.48 5.73
C ALA A 157 5.91 -9.83 6.76
N ALA A 158 5.18 -8.79 6.39
CA ALA A 158 4.21 -8.13 7.27
C ALA A 158 2.81 -8.76 7.22
N ALA A 159 2.54 -9.67 6.28
CA ALA A 159 1.26 -10.36 6.17
C ALA A 159 1.05 -11.34 7.33
N CYS A 160 -0.19 -11.47 7.79
CA CYS A 160 -0.57 -12.39 8.84
C CYS A 160 -1.71 -13.31 8.39
N ASP A 161 -1.53 -14.62 8.54
CA ASP A 161 -2.61 -15.57 8.35
C ASP A 161 -3.46 -15.66 9.63
N ASN A 162 -4.55 -14.89 9.67
CA ASN A 162 -5.47 -14.89 10.81
C ASN A 162 -6.28 -16.20 10.92
N ARG A 163 -6.14 -17.15 9.99
CA ARG A 163 -6.85 -18.45 10.07
C ARG A 163 -6.35 -19.36 11.19
N LYS A 164 -5.20 -19.08 11.80
CA LYS A 164 -4.66 -19.85 12.94
C LYS A 164 -5.19 -19.42 14.31
N GLU A 165 -6.05 -18.41 14.39
CA GLU A 165 -6.69 -17.97 15.65
C GLU A 165 -8.06 -18.64 15.88
N SER A 166 -8.31 -19.85 15.36
CA SER A 166 -9.32 -20.72 15.97
C SER A 166 -8.69 -21.39 17.18
N PRO A 167 -9.11 -21.08 18.43
CA PRO A 167 -8.78 -21.97 19.53
C PRO A 167 -9.44 -23.30 19.21
N ALA A 168 -8.64 -24.36 19.09
CA ALA A 168 -9.16 -25.70 19.27
C ALA A 168 -9.59 -25.79 20.75
N CYS A 169 -10.90 -25.69 20.98
CA CYS A 169 -11.64 -26.23 22.12
C CYS A 169 -13.13 -26.23 21.77
#